data_AF-A0A8S9U281-F1
#
_entry.id   AF-A0A8S9U281-F1
#
_cell.length_a   1.000
_cell.length_b   1.000
_cell.length_c   1.000
_cell.angle_alpha   90.00
_cell.angle_beta   90.00
_cell.angle_gamma   90.00
#
_symmetry.space_group_name_H-M   'P 1'
#
loop_
_entity.id
_entity.type
_entity.pdbx_description
1 polymer ?
#
loop_
_entity_poly.entity_id
_entity_poly.type
_entity_poly.pdbx_seq_one_letter_code
_entity_poly.pdbx_strand_id
1 'polypeptide(L)'
;MAVTQEREVTMASIADVVEIFECEGSFSFLCETHRFAFKIHSDSSLRVDIKPVSTATQPNVEQRIDQDTPIPGGTTEDIDDVDGEEYQNTEETITLQAQEEDEETVTNLQVYGGRALAEMPSDGQHGAHSTSYMVHFKIVQWGRGAQGMWSQIVKCIARLTRQQGLSGRFVDIREDAEEAQDFALRPIAHKLEALDNPLHPLTPGRYELQGITIAENTFVYECAVTFTLQTNGMMSGTSRELPFTQECPLAGMWTRSGLNFLLEYEMHGNKHTYIYFGSPFRSGLQGTWQNSELRVLGGNLDARTSQAERGILEFQLVKAARVWSETYHKDYPAAFRECVKLLLLASHRDGILPNHLWSSIVSYCGYNWFRSELQKSLAATETKGCDNEVAKVP
;
A
#
# COMPACT_ATOMS: atom_id res chain seq x y z
N MET A 1 3.06 -49.04 -2.04
CA MET A 1 2.10 -47.91 -2.09
C MET A 1 2.54 -46.90 -1.06
N ALA A 2 3.27 -45.88 -1.51
CA ALA A 2 3.78 -44.82 -0.66
C ALA A 2 2.75 -43.69 -0.64
N VAL A 3 2.22 -43.38 0.54
CA VAL A 3 1.41 -42.19 0.76
C VAL A 3 2.39 -41.05 0.99
N THR A 4 2.53 -40.18 0.01
CA THR A 4 3.22 -38.89 0.12
C THR A 4 2.47 -38.03 1.13
N GLN A 5 3.07 -37.83 2.29
CA GLN A 5 2.61 -36.85 3.26
C GLN A 5 3.10 -35.49 2.79
N GLU A 6 2.25 -34.75 2.07
CA GLU A 6 2.44 -33.32 1.82
C GLU A 6 2.53 -32.64 3.19
N ARG A 7 3.75 -32.30 3.58
CA ARG A 7 4.02 -31.51 4.77
C ARG A 7 3.75 -30.06 4.38
N GLU A 8 2.48 -29.66 4.46
CA GLU A 8 2.10 -28.26 4.57
C GLU A 8 2.94 -27.66 5.71
N VAL A 9 3.90 -26.82 5.35
CA VAL A 9 4.54 -25.92 6.30
C VAL A 9 3.50 -24.87 6.64
N THR A 10 2.56 -25.24 7.50
CA THR A 10 1.71 -24.31 8.22
C THR A 10 2.65 -23.43 9.04
N MET A 11 3.04 -22.28 8.48
CA MET A 11 3.50 -21.17 9.29
C MET A 11 2.36 -20.86 10.25
N ALA A 12 2.52 -21.32 11.50
CA ALA A 12 1.65 -21.00 12.59
C ALA A 12 1.44 -19.49 12.58
N SER A 13 0.18 -19.05 12.54
CA SER A 13 -0.23 -17.64 12.43
C SER A 13 0.56 -16.79 13.43
N ILE A 14 1.64 -16.19 12.95
CA ILE A 14 2.24 -15.01 13.55
C ILE A 14 1.10 -13.99 13.52
N ALA A 15 0.97 -13.15 14.55
CA ALA A 15 0.18 -11.93 14.40
C ALA A 15 0.51 -11.30 13.03
N ASP A 16 -0.40 -10.55 12.42
CA ASP A 16 -0.09 -9.94 11.13
C ASP A 16 1.08 -8.98 11.31
N VAL A 17 2.31 -9.46 11.12
CA VAL A 17 3.55 -8.76 11.36
C VAL A 17 4.14 -8.40 10.01
N VAL A 18 4.61 -7.17 9.90
CA VAL A 18 5.33 -6.66 8.75
C VAL A 18 6.81 -6.64 9.12
N GLU A 19 7.63 -7.32 8.33
CA GLU A 19 9.07 -7.25 8.46
C GLU A 19 9.60 -6.09 7.61
N ILE A 20 10.29 -5.15 8.25
CA ILE A 20 10.74 -3.92 7.62
C ILE A 20 12.26 -3.88 7.58
N PHE A 21 12.80 -3.75 6.37
CA PHE A 21 14.21 -3.50 6.12
C PHE A 21 14.36 -2.09 5.58
N GLU A 22 15.17 -1.29 6.24
CA GLU A 22 15.51 0.04 5.79
C GLU A 22 16.91 0.00 5.18
N CYS A 23 17.02 0.47 3.94
CA CYS A 23 18.28 0.55 3.22
C CYS A 23 18.48 1.94 2.63
N GLU A 24 19.73 2.30 2.36
CA GLU A 24 20.10 3.55 1.71
C GLU A 24 20.97 3.27 0.50
N GLY A 25 20.87 4.11 -0.52
CA GLY A 25 21.74 4.05 -1.67
C GLY A 25 21.09 4.72 -2.85
N SER A 26 21.58 4.42 -4.04
CA SER A 26 21.01 4.96 -5.27
C SER A 26 21.00 3.89 -6.34
N PHE A 27 20.04 4.00 -7.25
CA PHE A 27 20.11 3.33 -8.54
C PHE A 27 20.80 4.29 -9.51
N SER A 28 21.53 3.78 -10.51
CA SER A 28 22.27 4.66 -11.44
C SER A 28 21.38 5.68 -12.14
N PHE A 29 20.11 5.35 -12.38
CA PHE A 29 19.12 6.23 -13.00
C PHE A 29 18.51 7.29 -12.05
N LEU A 30 18.74 7.20 -10.73
CA LEU A 30 18.17 8.12 -9.75
C LEU A 30 19.02 9.36 -9.49
N CYS A 31 20.31 9.34 -9.85
CA CYS A 31 21.32 10.39 -9.62
C CYS A 31 21.56 10.79 -8.15
N GLU A 32 20.59 10.63 -7.26
CA GLU A 32 20.61 11.02 -5.86
C GLU A 32 20.45 9.82 -4.92
N THR A 33 20.91 9.99 -3.69
CA THR A 33 20.76 8.95 -2.66
C THR A 33 19.35 8.99 -2.07
N HIS A 34 18.75 7.81 -1.98
CA HIS A 34 17.41 7.59 -1.47
C HIS A 34 17.43 6.58 -0.30
N ARG A 35 16.46 6.74 0.59
CA ARG A 35 16.12 5.77 1.62
C ARG A 35 14.97 4.92 1.15
N PHE A 36 15.15 3.61 1.25
CA PHE A 36 14.19 2.60 0.85
C PHE A 36 13.71 1.86 2.09
N ALA A 37 12.39 1.75 2.26
CA ALA A 37 11.78 0.91 3.29
C ALA A 37 11.05 -0.27 2.64
N PHE A 38 11.65 -1.45 2.71
CA PHE A 38 11.09 -2.70 2.21
C PHE A 38 10.23 -3.35 3.30
N LYS A 39 8.92 -3.38 3.07
CA LYS A 39 7.90 -3.91 3.98
C LYS A 39 7.38 -5.23 3.44
N ILE A 40 7.80 -6.33 4.04
CA ILE A 40 7.39 -7.68 3.68
C ILE A 40 6.22 -8.10 4.56
N HIS A 41 5.10 -8.42 3.94
CA HIS A 41 3.91 -8.92 4.61
C HIS A 41 3.87 -10.45 4.62
N SER A 42 3.08 -11.03 5.53
CA SER A 42 2.97 -12.49 5.70
C SER A 42 2.34 -13.23 4.51
N ASP A 43 1.74 -12.52 3.56
CA ASP A 43 1.24 -13.06 2.29
C ASP A 43 2.26 -12.94 1.14
N SER A 44 3.54 -12.71 1.46
CA SER A 44 4.64 -12.49 0.51
C SER A 44 4.48 -11.24 -0.38
N SER A 45 3.49 -10.39 -0.13
CA SER A 45 3.43 -9.07 -0.77
C SER A 45 4.56 -8.17 -0.22
N LEU A 46 5.19 -7.42 -1.13
CA LEU A 46 6.25 -6.47 -0.79
C LEU A 46 5.77 -5.07 -1.14
N ARG A 47 5.86 -4.16 -0.17
CA ARG A 47 5.75 -2.72 -0.38
C ARG A 47 7.11 -2.08 -0.24
N VAL A 48 7.42 -1.11 -1.09
CA VAL A 48 8.66 -0.34 -1.01
C VAL A 48 8.31 1.13 -0.99
N ASP A 49 8.66 1.82 0.09
CA ASP A 49 8.58 3.27 0.16
C ASP A 49 9.95 3.85 -0.17
N ILE A 50 10.00 4.84 -1.07
CA ILE A 50 11.23 5.51 -1.52
C ILE A 50 11.14 6.98 -1.07
N LYS A 51 12.20 7.49 -0.43
CA LYS A 51 12.31 8.90 -0.04
C LYS A 51 13.70 9.44 -0.38
N PRO A 52 13.84 10.64 -0.94
CA PRO A 52 15.16 11.25 -1.14
C PRO A 52 15.83 11.49 0.22
N VAL A 53 17.16 11.32 0.27
CA VAL A 53 17.97 11.70 1.44
C VAL A 53 18.34 13.16 1.26
N SER A 54 17.60 14.07 1.89
CA SER A 54 17.90 15.50 1.83
C SER A 54 19.32 15.78 2.33
N THR A 55 20.23 16.12 1.42
CA THR A 55 21.58 16.61 1.74
C THR A 55 21.53 18.10 2.07
N ALA A 56 20.77 18.47 3.11
CA ALA A 56 20.76 19.84 3.63
C ALA A 56 21.00 19.82 5.13
N THR A 57 22.24 20.09 5.52
CA THR A 57 22.59 20.50 6.87
C THR A 57 21.98 21.88 7.14
N GLN A 58 20.84 21.94 7.81
CA GLN A 58 20.49 23.03 8.74
C GLN A 58 19.34 22.58 9.65
N PRO A 59 19.41 22.78 10.98
CA PRO A 59 18.32 22.49 11.88
C PRO A 59 17.37 23.67 11.84
N ASN A 60 16.11 23.48 11.45
CA ASN A 60 15.05 24.40 11.82
C ASN A 60 13.71 23.69 12.00
N VAL A 61 13.38 23.55 13.29
CA VAL A 61 12.08 23.73 13.94
C VAL A 61 10.86 23.11 13.25
N GLU A 62 10.34 22.08 13.92
CA GLU A 62 8.97 21.59 13.84
C GLU A 62 7.97 22.77 13.72
N GLN A 63 7.40 22.99 12.54
CA GLN A 63 6.12 23.68 12.43
C GLN A 63 5.01 22.65 12.49
N ARG A 64 4.56 22.39 13.72
CA ARG A 64 3.22 21.91 14.01
C ARG A 64 2.23 22.95 13.47
N ILE A 65 1.38 22.56 12.54
CA ILE A 65 0.15 23.30 12.25
C ILE A 65 -0.91 22.74 13.19
N ASP A 66 -1.05 23.36 14.36
CA ASP A 66 -2.25 23.27 15.19
C ASP A 66 -3.15 24.47 14.86
N GLN A 67 -4.45 24.20 14.83
CA GLN A 67 -5.54 25.15 14.59
C GLN A 67 -5.70 26.17 15.73
N ASP A 68 -6.48 27.22 15.41
CA ASP A 68 -7.07 28.24 16.28
C ASP A 68 -6.15 29.37 16.78
N THR A 69 -6.38 30.62 16.35
CA THR A 69 -7.30 31.61 16.99
C THR A 69 -7.20 32.97 16.22
N PRO A 70 -7.90 34.07 16.57
CA PRO A 70 -8.96 34.70 15.78
C PRO A 70 -8.60 36.05 15.12
N ILE A 71 -9.43 36.46 14.16
CA ILE A 71 -9.45 37.81 13.57
C ILE A 71 -9.96 38.83 14.61
N PRO A 72 -9.25 39.92 14.90
CA PRO A 72 -9.83 41.08 15.57
C PRO A 72 -10.32 42.08 14.52
N GLY A 73 -11.63 42.34 14.54
CA GLY A 73 -12.25 43.39 13.74
C GLY A 73 -11.98 44.80 14.26
N GLY A 74 -12.27 45.79 13.42
CA GLY A 74 -12.33 47.19 13.81
C GLY A 74 -12.83 48.08 12.67
N THR A 75 -14.16 48.25 12.62
CA THR A 75 -14.94 49.49 12.39
C THR A 75 -14.73 50.28 11.08
N THR A 76 -15.72 50.25 10.17
CA THR A 76 -16.74 51.29 9.91
C THR A 76 -16.21 52.70 9.65
N GLU A 77 -16.39 53.20 8.43
CA GLU A 77 -17.07 54.47 8.13
C GLU A 77 -17.34 54.60 6.62
N ASP A 78 -18.57 55.00 6.30
CA ASP A 78 -19.10 55.38 4.99
C ASP A 78 -18.40 56.63 4.43
N ILE A 79 -18.41 56.83 3.10
CA ILE A 79 -18.66 58.12 2.40
C ILE A 79 -18.68 57.90 0.87
N ASP A 80 -19.68 58.55 0.26
CA ASP A 80 -20.15 58.52 -1.13
C ASP A 80 -19.24 59.18 -2.20
N ASP A 81 -19.49 58.76 -3.46
CA ASP A 81 -19.45 59.45 -4.77
C ASP A 81 -18.65 60.76 -4.97
N VAL A 82 -17.74 60.76 -5.96
CA VAL A 82 -17.51 61.90 -6.91
C VAL A 82 -16.94 61.40 -8.26
N ASP A 83 -17.65 61.70 -9.35
CA ASP A 83 -17.22 61.63 -10.76
C ASP A 83 -16.10 62.64 -11.09
N GLY A 84 -15.19 62.31 -12.03
CA GLY A 84 -14.50 63.37 -12.80
C GLY A 84 -13.10 63.07 -13.37
N GLU A 85 -13.10 62.78 -14.67
CA GLU A 85 -12.17 63.26 -15.72
C GLU A 85 -10.73 62.73 -15.88
N GLU A 86 -10.47 62.42 -17.16
CA GLU A 86 -9.23 62.09 -17.86
C GLU A 86 -8.04 63.00 -17.57
N TYR A 87 -6.82 62.45 -17.50
CA TYR A 87 -5.64 63.01 -18.18
C TYR A 87 -4.61 61.92 -18.53
N GLN A 88 -3.92 62.16 -19.64
CA GLN A 88 -3.10 61.25 -20.44
C GLN A 88 -1.68 61.01 -19.90
N ASN A 89 -1.15 59.83 -20.29
CA ASN A 89 0.23 59.50 -20.63
C ASN A 89 1.36 59.71 -19.60
N THR A 90 1.92 58.60 -19.12
CA THR A 90 3.34 58.30 -19.35
C THR A 90 3.58 56.80 -19.31
N GLU A 91 4.07 56.24 -20.42
CA GLU A 91 4.62 54.90 -20.50
C GLU A 91 5.82 54.79 -19.55
N GLU A 92 5.70 54.00 -18.49
CA GLU A 92 6.84 53.30 -17.91
C GLU A 92 6.52 51.81 -17.91
N THR A 93 7.09 51.15 -18.91
CA THR A 93 7.21 49.70 -19.05
C THR A 93 7.96 49.15 -17.85
N ILE A 94 7.24 48.82 -16.77
CA ILE A 94 7.75 47.91 -15.76
C ILE A 94 7.59 46.51 -16.33
N THR A 95 8.62 46.06 -17.05
CA THR A 95 8.90 44.63 -17.21
C THR A 95 9.06 44.04 -15.81
N LEU A 96 7.95 43.58 -15.24
CA LEU A 96 7.99 42.50 -14.26
C LEU A 96 8.56 41.31 -15.02
N GLN A 97 9.87 41.14 -14.94
CA GLN A 97 10.52 39.86 -15.14
C GLN A 97 9.81 38.91 -14.18
N ALA A 98 8.82 38.18 -14.71
CA ALA A 98 8.45 36.90 -14.18
C ALA A 98 9.78 36.14 -14.11
N GLN A 99 10.28 36.04 -12.89
CA GLN A 99 11.33 35.11 -12.55
C GLN A 99 10.78 33.77 -13.02
N GLU A 100 11.31 33.28 -14.14
CA GLU A 100 11.19 31.89 -14.52
C GLU A 100 11.74 31.12 -13.32
N GLU A 101 10.84 30.73 -12.42
CA GLU A 101 11.07 29.57 -11.57
C GLU A 101 11.35 28.47 -12.58
N ASP A 102 12.63 28.09 -12.69
CA ASP A 102 13.03 26.84 -13.32
C ASP A 102 12.02 25.80 -12.83
N GLU A 103 11.11 25.36 -13.72
CA GLU A 103 10.22 24.22 -13.46
C GLU A 103 11.14 23.02 -13.31
N GLU A 104 11.68 22.84 -12.10
CA GLU A 104 12.43 21.68 -11.70
C GLU A 104 11.51 20.50 -12.01
N THR A 105 11.87 19.71 -13.02
CA THR A 105 11.00 18.67 -13.57
C THR A 105 10.75 17.65 -12.47
N VAL A 106 9.65 17.81 -11.74
CA VAL A 106 9.31 16.95 -10.60
C VAL A 106 9.11 15.54 -11.14
N THR A 107 10.10 14.69 -10.86
CA THR A 107 10.06 13.28 -11.22
C THR A 107 9.42 12.52 -10.07
N ASN A 108 8.26 11.94 -10.33
CA ASN A 108 7.56 11.12 -9.37
C ASN A 108 8.07 9.68 -9.46
N LEU A 109 8.03 8.98 -8.32
CA LEU A 109 8.51 7.62 -8.17
C LEU A 109 7.55 6.79 -7.35
N GLN A 110 7.20 5.61 -7.85
CA GLN A 110 6.41 4.65 -7.09
C GLN A 110 6.80 3.21 -7.41
N VAL A 111 6.65 2.33 -6.42
CA VAL A 111 6.90 0.89 -6.55
C VAL A 111 5.59 0.14 -6.63
N TYR A 112 5.52 -0.84 -7.52
CA TYR A 112 4.36 -1.71 -7.71
C TYR A 112 4.77 -3.15 -8.01
N GLY A 113 3.79 -4.08 -7.91
CA GLY A 113 4.01 -5.49 -8.24
C GLY A 113 5.04 -6.20 -7.34
N GLY A 114 5.24 -5.71 -6.12
CA GLY A 114 6.25 -6.22 -5.20
C GLY A 114 5.91 -7.62 -4.65
N ARG A 115 6.91 -8.51 -4.64
CA ARG A 115 6.87 -9.84 -4.03
C ARG A 115 8.17 -10.16 -3.31
N ALA A 116 8.08 -10.92 -2.22
CA ALA A 116 9.21 -11.41 -1.45
C ALA A 116 9.06 -12.91 -1.14
N LEU A 117 10.08 -13.69 -1.51
CA LEU A 117 10.16 -15.12 -1.24
C LEU A 117 11.29 -15.38 -0.25
N ALA A 118 10.98 -16.02 0.87
CA ALA A 118 12.00 -16.43 1.83
C ALA A 118 12.86 -17.54 1.21
N GLU A 119 14.17 -17.35 1.23
CA GLU A 119 15.12 -18.38 0.81
C GLU A 119 15.25 -19.44 1.90
N MET A 120 15.20 -20.71 1.50
CA MET A 120 15.45 -21.81 2.44
C MET A 120 16.94 -21.82 2.81
N PRO A 121 17.29 -21.98 4.09
CA PRO A 121 18.68 -22.13 4.48
C PRO A 121 19.24 -23.40 3.82
N SER A 122 20.33 -23.26 3.08
CA SER A 122 21.04 -24.39 2.48
C SER A 122 21.60 -25.31 3.57
N ASP A 123 21.46 -26.62 3.39
CA ASP A 123 21.99 -27.65 4.30
C ASP A 123 23.45 -27.36 4.66
N GLY A 124 23.70 -27.07 5.94
CA GLY A 124 25.05 -26.82 6.48
C GLY A 124 25.28 -25.47 7.16
N GLN A 125 24.38 -24.48 7.02
CA GLN A 125 24.48 -23.22 7.77
C GLN A 125 23.59 -23.25 9.02
N HIS A 126 24.05 -23.93 10.07
CA HIS A 126 23.48 -23.82 11.42
C HIS A 126 24.15 -22.67 12.18
N GLY A 127 24.00 -21.45 11.65
CA GLY A 127 24.43 -20.21 12.30
C GLY A 127 23.30 -19.19 12.23
N ALA A 128 22.77 -18.81 13.40
CA ALA A 128 21.81 -17.72 13.67
C ALA A 128 21.01 -17.16 12.47
N HIS A 129 19.85 -17.78 12.19
CA HIS A 129 18.60 -17.21 11.66
C HIS A 129 18.61 -15.81 11.00
N SER A 130 19.44 -15.55 9.99
CA SER A 130 19.21 -14.38 9.12
C SER A 130 18.34 -14.82 7.95
N THR A 131 17.03 -14.60 8.08
CA THR A 131 16.10 -14.78 6.97
C THR A 131 16.57 -13.94 5.79
N SER A 132 16.80 -14.60 4.67
CA SER A 132 17.16 -13.97 3.39
C SER A 132 15.94 -14.02 2.49
N TYR A 133 15.68 -12.93 1.77
CA TYR A 133 14.56 -12.84 0.84
C TYR A 133 15.06 -12.61 -0.58
N MET A 134 14.54 -13.38 -1.53
CA MET A 134 14.56 -13.01 -2.93
C MET A 134 13.36 -12.10 -3.20
N VAL A 135 13.63 -10.85 -3.58
CA VAL A 135 12.60 -9.84 -3.84
C VAL A 135 12.53 -9.48 -5.31
N HIS A 136 11.30 -9.24 -5.78
CA HIS A 136 11.01 -8.73 -7.10
C HIS A 136 10.02 -7.58 -6.99
N PHE A 137 10.30 -6.46 -7.65
CA PHE A 137 9.42 -5.31 -7.70
C PHE A 137 9.70 -4.48 -8.95
N LYS A 138 8.81 -3.53 -9.26
CA LYS A 138 9.00 -2.58 -10.36
C LYS A 138 8.94 -1.16 -9.84
N ILE A 139 9.85 -0.31 -10.29
CA ILE A 139 9.82 1.12 -10.05
C ILE A 139 9.25 1.76 -11.31
N VAL A 140 8.22 2.58 -11.17
CA VAL A 140 7.77 3.48 -12.23
C VAL A 140 8.19 4.90 -11.89
N GLN A 141 8.80 5.57 -12.87
CA GLN A 141 9.12 6.98 -12.83
C GLN A 141 8.30 7.71 -13.86
N TRP A 142 7.80 8.89 -13.52
CA TRP A 142 7.07 9.71 -14.48
C TRP A 142 7.18 11.19 -14.13
N GLY A 143 7.08 12.04 -15.14
CA GLY A 143 7.14 13.48 -14.97
C GLY A 143 6.67 14.20 -16.22
N ARG A 144 6.75 15.53 -16.18
CA ARG A 144 6.59 16.39 -17.36
C ARG A 144 7.97 16.78 -17.87
N GLY A 145 8.19 16.61 -19.16
CA GLY A 145 9.37 17.12 -19.85
C GLY A 145 8.96 18.00 -21.04
N ALA A 146 9.95 18.49 -21.79
CA ALA A 146 9.74 19.39 -22.93
C ALA A 146 8.81 18.83 -24.03
N GLN A 147 8.69 17.50 -24.13
CA GLN A 147 7.84 16.82 -25.13
C GLN A 147 6.50 16.32 -24.55
N GLY A 148 6.15 16.72 -23.32
CA GLY A 148 4.96 16.28 -22.61
C GLY A 148 5.25 15.28 -21.50
N MET A 149 4.26 14.47 -21.15
CA MET A 149 4.38 13.50 -20.07
C MET A 149 5.23 12.31 -20.51
N TRP A 150 6.17 11.91 -19.68
CA TRP A 150 7.04 10.76 -19.90
C TRP A 150 6.92 9.78 -18.74
N SER A 151 7.27 8.52 -19.01
CA SER A 151 7.27 7.46 -18.01
C SER A 151 8.32 6.41 -18.34
N GLN A 152 8.98 5.87 -17.31
CA GLN A 152 9.92 4.77 -17.40
C GLN A 152 9.55 3.70 -16.38
N ILE A 153 9.72 2.43 -16.73
CA ILE A 153 9.46 1.32 -15.81
C ILE A 153 10.70 0.45 -15.71
N VAL A 154 11.23 0.35 -14.49
CA VAL A 154 12.42 -0.45 -14.17
C VAL A 154 12.00 -1.67 -13.37
N LYS A 155 12.42 -2.85 -13.80
CA LYS A 155 12.21 -4.11 -13.09
C LYS A 155 13.41 -4.44 -12.23
N CYS A 156 13.21 -4.75 -10.95
CA CYS A 156 14.26 -5.08 -10.01
C CYS A 156 14.11 -6.53 -9.52
N ILE A 157 15.23 -7.26 -9.47
CA ILE A 157 15.35 -8.57 -8.81
C ILE A 157 16.58 -8.52 -7.91
N ALA A 158 16.40 -8.77 -6.63
CA ALA A 158 17.46 -8.59 -5.66
C ALA A 158 17.33 -9.51 -4.45
N ARG A 159 18.44 -9.69 -3.75
CA ARG A 159 18.52 -10.40 -2.49
C ARG A 159 18.54 -9.40 -1.34
N LEU A 160 17.62 -9.56 -0.40
CA LEU A 160 17.47 -8.71 0.78
C LEU A 160 17.83 -9.49 2.03
N THR A 161 18.78 -8.97 2.81
CA THR A 161 19.20 -9.55 4.09
C THR A 161 19.43 -8.45 5.13
N ARG A 162 19.41 -8.84 6.42
CA ARG A 162 19.67 -7.89 7.51
C ARG A 162 21.10 -7.36 7.50
N GLN A 163 22.09 -8.19 7.18
CA GLN A 163 23.50 -7.79 7.27
C GLN A 163 24.01 -7.07 6.02
N GLN A 164 23.51 -7.43 4.83
CA GLN A 164 24.04 -6.90 3.56
C GLN A 164 23.12 -5.87 2.91
N GLY A 165 21.92 -5.64 3.46
CA GLY A 165 20.92 -4.77 2.83
C GLY A 165 20.35 -5.44 1.58
N LEU A 166 20.22 -4.66 0.51
CA LEU A 166 19.66 -5.13 -0.77
C LEU A 166 20.75 -5.11 -1.84
N SER A 167 20.94 -6.21 -2.56
CA SER A 167 21.81 -6.23 -3.75
C SER A 167 21.21 -7.08 -4.85
N GLY A 168 21.37 -6.64 -6.09
CA GLY A 168 20.79 -7.34 -7.23
C GLY A 168 20.93 -6.59 -8.53
N ARG A 169 20.00 -6.85 -9.44
CA ARG A 169 19.99 -6.29 -10.80
C ARG A 169 18.68 -5.59 -11.11
N PHE A 170 18.76 -4.58 -11.95
CA PHE A 170 17.59 -3.95 -12.54
C PHE A 170 17.74 -3.80 -14.05
N VAL A 171 16.62 -3.67 -14.76
CA VAL A 171 16.56 -3.48 -16.21
C VAL A 171 15.34 -2.62 -16.56
N ASP A 172 15.48 -1.69 -17.51
CA ASP A 172 14.34 -0.99 -18.10
C ASP A 172 13.53 -1.98 -18.95
N ILE A 173 12.21 -1.99 -18.79
CA ILE A 173 11.32 -2.89 -19.53
C ILE A 173 11.31 -2.59 -21.04
N ARG A 174 11.68 -1.37 -21.46
CA ARG A 174 11.77 -0.98 -22.87
C ARG A 174 13.11 -1.33 -23.51
N GLU A 175 14.14 -1.57 -22.70
CA GLU A 175 15.50 -1.90 -23.14
C GLU A 175 15.73 -3.41 -23.16
N ASP A 176 16.81 -3.85 -23.81
CA ASP A 176 17.15 -5.27 -23.94
C ASP A 176 17.64 -5.84 -22.58
N ALA A 177 17.38 -7.13 -22.32
CA ALA A 177 17.76 -7.80 -21.09
C ALA A 177 19.29 -7.84 -20.85
N GLU A 178 20.07 -7.67 -21.92
CA GLU A 178 21.53 -7.58 -21.90
C GLU A 178 22.04 -6.28 -21.24
N GLU A 179 21.18 -5.29 -21.03
CA GLU A 179 21.51 -3.99 -20.40
C GLU A 179 21.24 -3.96 -18.89
N ALA A 180 21.08 -5.13 -18.25
CA ALA A 180 20.84 -5.21 -16.82
C ALA A 180 22.01 -4.63 -16.01
N GLN A 181 21.69 -3.74 -15.08
CA GLN A 181 22.66 -3.04 -14.23
C GLN A 181 22.60 -3.56 -12.79
N ASP A 182 23.77 -3.74 -12.18
CA ASP A 182 23.90 -4.11 -10.78
C ASP A 182 23.63 -2.91 -9.86
N PHE A 183 23.10 -3.18 -8.68
CA PHE A 183 22.93 -2.18 -7.63
C PHE A 183 23.12 -2.79 -6.24
N ALA A 184 23.49 -1.95 -5.28
CA ALA A 184 23.58 -2.32 -3.87
C ALA A 184 23.12 -1.16 -2.98
N LEU A 185 22.26 -1.46 -2.01
CA LEU A 185 21.77 -0.54 -1.00
C LEU A 185 22.27 -1.01 0.37
N ARG A 186 22.95 -0.10 1.09
CA ARG A 186 23.47 -0.38 2.44
C ARG A 186 22.33 -0.54 3.44
N PRO A 187 22.39 -1.51 4.37
CA PRO A 187 21.38 -1.63 5.42
C PRO A 187 21.50 -0.47 6.42
N ILE A 188 20.36 0.03 6.89
CA ILE A 188 20.25 1.05 7.94
C ILE A 188 19.66 0.43 9.21
N ALA A 189 18.51 -0.23 9.07
CA ALA A 189 17.74 -0.76 10.19
C ALA A 189 16.90 -1.96 9.78
N HIS A 190 16.56 -2.76 10.78
CA HIS A 190 15.63 -3.88 10.65
C HIS A 190 14.66 -3.86 11.84
N LYS A 191 13.36 -4.02 11.59
CA LYS A 191 12.34 -4.05 12.62
C LYS A 191 11.14 -4.91 12.22
N LEU A 192 10.38 -5.31 13.23
CA LEU A 192 9.11 -6.02 13.10
C LEU A 192 8.00 -5.14 13.65
N GLU A 193 6.96 -4.90 12.86
CA GLU A 193 5.81 -4.07 13.26
C GLU A 193 4.52 -4.89 13.17
N ALA A 194 3.57 -4.65 14.08
CA ALA A 194 2.24 -5.22 13.97
C ALA A 194 1.43 -4.45 12.90
N LEU A 195 0.62 -5.17 12.13
CA LEU A 195 -0.25 -4.63 11.09
C LEU A 195 -1.64 -4.39 11.66
N ASP A 196 -1.93 -3.15 12.01
CA ASP A 196 -3.20 -2.78 12.64
C ASP A 196 -4.39 -2.80 11.66
N ASN A 197 -4.13 -2.74 10.35
CA ASN A 197 -5.19 -2.61 9.34
C ASN A 197 -4.85 -3.29 7.99
N PRO A 198 -4.88 -4.63 7.89
CA PRO A 198 -4.64 -5.33 6.62
C PRO A 198 -5.83 -5.18 5.67
N LEU A 199 -5.61 -4.89 4.38
CA LEU A 199 -6.73 -4.82 3.42
C LEU A 199 -7.43 -6.18 3.23
N HIS A 200 -6.67 -7.28 3.18
CA HIS A 200 -7.21 -8.63 3.03
C HIS A 200 -7.40 -9.34 4.40
N PRO A 201 -8.52 -10.06 4.61
CA PRO A 201 -9.67 -10.18 3.71
C PRO A 201 -10.55 -8.92 3.69
N LEU A 202 -11.29 -8.73 2.59
CA LEU A 202 -12.29 -7.68 2.51
C LEU A 202 -13.49 -8.01 3.40
N THR A 203 -14.02 -6.98 4.05
CA THR A 203 -15.21 -7.02 4.91
C THR A 203 -16.08 -5.80 4.60
N PRO A 204 -17.36 -5.76 5.02
CA PRO A 204 -18.18 -4.58 4.85
C PRO A 204 -17.54 -3.36 5.55
N GLY A 205 -17.73 -2.17 4.99
CA GLY A 205 -17.17 -0.94 5.53
C GLY A 205 -16.69 0.04 4.46
N ARG A 206 -16.02 1.11 4.91
CA ARG A 206 -15.47 2.15 4.06
C ARG A 206 -13.95 2.06 4.01
N TYR A 207 -13.38 2.14 2.81
CA TYR A 207 -11.96 2.05 2.54
C TYR A 207 -11.51 3.26 1.72
N GLU A 208 -10.36 3.81 2.08
CA GLU A 208 -9.68 4.88 1.34
C GLU A 208 -8.34 4.31 0.89
N LEU A 209 -8.09 4.37 -0.41
CA LEU A 209 -6.87 3.89 -1.04
C LEU A 209 -6.24 4.97 -1.90
N GLN A 210 -4.93 4.92 -2.06
CA GLN A 210 -4.18 5.79 -2.96
C GLN A 210 -3.11 4.97 -3.67
N GLY A 211 -2.86 5.28 -4.93
CA GLY A 211 -1.76 4.67 -5.67
C GLY A 211 -1.83 5.06 -7.13
N ILE A 212 -1.53 4.12 -8.01
CA ILE A 212 -1.42 4.39 -9.44
C ILE A 212 -2.21 3.41 -10.28
N THR A 213 -2.63 3.90 -11.44
CA THR A 213 -2.97 3.06 -12.58
C THR A 213 -1.94 3.30 -13.69
N ILE A 214 -1.58 2.23 -14.39
CA ILE A 214 -0.60 2.28 -15.47
C ILE A 214 -1.24 1.66 -16.70
N ALA A 215 -1.41 2.43 -17.77
CA ALA A 215 -1.87 1.94 -19.07
C ALA A 215 -0.79 1.08 -19.74
N GLU A 216 -1.15 0.22 -20.70
CA GLU A 216 -0.18 -0.61 -21.42
C GLU A 216 0.80 0.22 -22.27
N ASN A 217 0.40 1.42 -22.68
CA ASN A 217 1.30 2.40 -23.30
C ASN A 217 2.22 3.12 -22.30
N THR A 218 2.23 2.63 -21.05
CA THR A 218 2.98 3.08 -19.87
C THR A 218 2.59 4.43 -19.27
N PHE A 219 1.50 5.05 -19.73
CA PHE A 219 1.02 6.28 -19.11
C PHE A 219 0.56 6.00 -17.66
N VAL A 220 0.92 6.89 -16.74
CA VAL A 220 0.69 6.74 -15.31
C VAL A 220 -0.32 7.77 -14.84
N TYR A 221 -1.33 7.31 -14.12
CA TYR A 221 -2.30 8.15 -13.43
C TYR A 221 -2.20 7.86 -11.94
N GLU A 222 -1.88 8.87 -11.14
CA GLU A 222 -1.99 8.77 -9.69
C GLU A 222 -3.48 8.93 -9.31
N CYS A 223 -3.98 8.06 -8.43
CA CYS A 223 -5.40 8.01 -8.09
C CYS A 223 -5.61 7.95 -6.57
N ALA A 224 -6.62 8.66 -6.09
CA ALA A 224 -7.23 8.46 -4.79
C ALA A 224 -8.62 7.85 -4.96
N VAL A 225 -8.91 6.76 -4.23
CA VAL A 225 -10.12 5.97 -4.42
C VAL A 225 -10.79 5.70 -3.08
N THR A 226 -12.11 5.83 -3.05
CA THR A 226 -12.95 5.45 -1.91
C THR A 226 -13.86 4.29 -2.30
N PHE A 227 -13.94 3.28 -1.43
CA PHE A 227 -14.86 2.16 -1.57
C PHE A 227 -15.77 2.06 -0.34
N THR A 228 -17.04 1.78 -0.57
CA THR A 228 -18.02 1.39 0.44
C THR A 228 -18.51 -0.01 0.09
N LEU A 229 -18.17 -0.98 0.93
CA LEU A 229 -18.50 -2.39 0.76
C LEU A 229 -19.72 -2.74 1.62
N GLN A 230 -20.81 -3.18 0.99
CA GLN A 230 -22.07 -3.52 1.67
C GLN A 230 -22.16 -5.02 1.95
N THR A 231 -22.89 -5.41 3.01
CA THR A 231 -23.05 -6.81 3.44
C THR A 231 -23.69 -7.73 2.40
N ASN A 232 -24.43 -7.18 1.44
CA ASN A 232 -25.05 -7.92 0.34
C ASN A 232 -24.11 -8.14 -0.87
N GLY A 233 -22.83 -7.76 -0.77
CA GLY A 233 -21.84 -7.93 -1.84
C GLY A 233 -21.80 -6.78 -2.85
N MET A 234 -22.64 -5.76 -2.72
CA MET A 234 -22.56 -4.55 -3.57
C MET A 234 -21.47 -3.60 -3.06
N MET A 235 -20.83 -2.87 -3.98
CA MET A 235 -19.91 -1.79 -3.66
C MET A 235 -20.22 -0.52 -4.43
N SER A 236 -19.86 0.61 -3.83
CA SER A 236 -19.95 1.94 -4.44
C SER A 236 -18.83 2.84 -3.94
N GLY A 237 -18.60 3.97 -4.58
CA GLY A 237 -17.65 4.96 -4.10
C GLY A 237 -17.24 5.93 -5.18
N THR A 238 -16.01 6.43 -5.09
CA THR A 238 -15.48 7.41 -6.03
C THR A 238 -14.00 7.20 -6.30
N SER A 239 -13.53 7.64 -7.46
CA SER A 239 -12.13 7.68 -7.85
C SER A 239 -11.79 9.05 -8.39
N ARG A 240 -10.61 9.56 -8.04
CA ARG A 240 -10.10 10.85 -8.51
C ARG A 240 -8.67 10.68 -8.97
N GLU A 241 -8.40 11.03 -10.22
CA GLU A 241 -7.05 11.14 -10.74
C GLU A 241 -6.41 12.43 -10.22
N LEU A 242 -5.16 12.36 -9.75
CA LEU A 242 -4.41 13.49 -9.23
C LEU A 242 -3.52 14.06 -10.35
N PRO A 243 -3.43 15.40 -10.52
CA PRO A 243 -3.96 16.45 -9.64
C PRO A 243 -5.38 16.93 -10.00
N PHE A 244 -6.12 16.20 -10.83
CA PHE A 244 -7.45 16.65 -11.28
C PHE A 244 -8.48 16.67 -10.15
N THR A 245 -9.47 17.55 -10.28
CA THR A 245 -10.56 17.71 -9.32
C THR A 245 -11.76 16.82 -9.63
N GLN A 246 -11.83 16.25 -10.83
CA GLN A 246 -12.95 15.41 -11.26
C GLN A 246 -13.03 14.14 -10.41
N GLU A 247 -14.14 14.02 -9.68
CA GLU A 247 -14.46 12.84 -8.89
C GLU A 247 -15.42 11.95 -9.69
N CYS A 248 -14.93 10.77 -10.06
CA CYS A 248 -15.63 9.82 -10.91
C CYS A 248 -16.36 8.80 -10.03
N PRO A 249 -17.69 8.64 -10.18
CA PRO A 249 -18.42 7.64 -9.42
C PRO A 249 -18.03 6.23 -9.87
N LEU A 250 -18.06 5.30 -8.91
CA LEU A 250 -17.90 3.88 -9.18
C LEU A 250 -18.97 3.03 -8.48
N ALA A 251 -19.31 1.92 -9.12
CA ALA A 251 -20.25 0.93 -8.60
C ALA A 251 -19.90 -0.48 -9.10
N GLY A 252 -20.19 -1.49 -8.28
CA GLY A 252 -19.89 -2.87 -8.66
C GLY A 252 -20.18 -3.89 -7.58
N MET A 253 -19.44 -4.99 -7.60
CA MET A 253 -19.58 -6.11 -6.69
C MET A 253 -18.26 -6.44 -6.00
N TRP A 254 -18.34 -6.92 -4.77
CA TRP A 254 -17.19 -7.38 -4.01
C TRP A 254 -17.44 -8.73 -3.35
N THR A 255 -16.33 -9.41 -3.08
CA THR A 255 -16.23 -10.65 -2.30
C THR A 255 -15.04 -10.51 -1.36
N ARG A 256 -14.90 -11.45 -0.42
CA ARG A 256 -13.74 -11.45 0.51
C ARG A 256 -12.38 -11.45 -0.20
N SER A 257 -12.32 -11.98 -1.42
CA SER A 257 -11.10 -12.22 -2.19
C SER A 257 -10.91 -11.27 -3.37
N GLY A 258 -11.83 -10.33 -3.61
CA GLY A 258 -11.71 -9.44 -4.77
C GLY A 258 -12.93 -8.58 -5.00
N LEU A 259 -12.75 -7.60 -5.87
CA LEU A 259 -13.77 -6.63 -6.27
C LEU A 259 -13.76 -6.43 -7.79
N ASN A 260 -14.92 -6.11 -8.34
CA ASN A 260 -15.09 -5.64 -9.70
C ASN A 260 -15.98 -4.41 -9.69
N PHE A 261 -15.62 -3.37 -10.44
CA PHE A 261 -16.42 -2.16 -10.51
C PHE A 261 -16.31 -1.47 -11.87
N LEU A 262 -17.35 -0.72 -12.18
CA LEU A 262 -17.38 0.23 -13.28
C LEU A 262 -17.02 1.61 -12.74
N LEU A 263 -16.22 2.35 -13.50
CA LEU A 263 -15.90 3.73 -13.27
C LEU A 263 -16.36 4.54 -14.49
N GLU A 264 -17.11 5.62 -14.24
CA GLU A 264 -17.56 6.54 -15.27
C GLU A 264 -16.68 7.79 -15.26
N TYR A 265 -15.96 8.01 -16.36
CA TYR A 265 -15.13 9.18 -16.59
C TYR A 265 -15.78 10.06 -17.66
N GLU A 266 -15.78 11.38 -17.47
CA GLU A 266 -16.34 12.32 -18.44
C GLU A 266 -15.25 13.22 -19.02
N MET A 267 -15.06 13.19 -20.33
CA MET A 267 -14.11 14.02 -21.05
C MET A 267 -14.81 14.78 -22.17
N HIS A 268 -14.71 16.12 -22.17
CA HIS A 268 -15.33 16.97 -23.19
C HIS A 268 -16.85 16.71 -23.40
N GLY A 269 -17.57 16.37 -22.33
CA GLY A 269 -19.00 16.05 -22.37
C GLY A 269 -19.34 14.62 -22.82
N ASN A 270 -18.33 13.79 -23.14
CA ASN A 270 -18.52 12.38 -23.46
C ASN A 270 -18.22 11.52 -22.24
N LYS A 271 -19.11 10.57 -21.96
CA LYS A 271 -18.92 9.59 -20.89
C LYS A 271 -18.21 8.35 -21.43
N HIS A 272 -17.15 7.98 -20.73
CA HIS A 272 -16.36 6.78 -20.96
C HIS A 272 -16.49 5.88 -19.75
N THR A 273 -16.69 4.58 -19.98
CA THR A 273 -16.86 3.61 -18.89
C THR A 273 -15.73 2.59 -18.91
N TYR A 274 -15.11 2.40 -17.75
CA TYR A 274 -13.98 1.50 -17.55
C TYR A 274 -14.33 0.42 -16.53
N ILE A 275 -13.95 -0.82 -16.83
CA ILE A 275 -14.14 -1.98 -15.95
C ILE A 275 -12.84 -2.23 -15.21
N TYR A 276 -12.90 -2.28 -13.89
CA TYR A 276 -11.78 -2.57 -13.00
C TYR A 276 -11.99 -3.90 -12.29
N PHE A 277 -10.89 -4.64 -12.13
CA PHE A 277 -10.81 -5.84 -11.32
C PHE A 277 -9.69 -5.67 -10.30
N GLY A 278 -9.96 -5.93 -9.03
CA GLY A 278 -8.99 -5.79 -7.96
C GLY A 278 -8.96 -7.00 -7.04
N SER A 279 -7.75 -7.45 -6.72
CA SER A 279 -7.47 -8.50 -5.75
C SER A 279 -6.72 -7.90 -4.55
N PRO A 280 -7.26 -8.00 -3.33
CA PRO A 280 -6.65 -7.47 -2.13
C PRO A 280 -5.50 -8.36 -1.66
N PHE A 281 -4.37 -7.73 -1.34
CA PHE A 281 -3.26 -8.25 -0.55
C PHE A 281 -3.22 -7.54 0.80
N ARG A 282 -2.31 -7.92 1.69
CA ARG A 282 -2.09 -7.18 2.95
C ARG A 282 -1.58 -5.76 2.71
N SER A 283 -0.74 -5.58 1.69
CA SER A 283 -0.13 -4.29 1.34
C SER A 283 -1.10 -3.30 0.66
N GLY A 284 -2.15 -3.81 0.02
CA GLY A 284 -3.00 -2.99 -0.86
C GLY A 284 -3.80 -3.82 -1.85
N LEU A 285 -4.39 -3.15 -2.84
CA LEU A 285 -5.19 -3.72 -3.91
C LEU A 285 -4.37 -3.72 -5.21
N GLN A 286 -4.34 -4.85 -5.91
CA GLN A 286 -3.68 -4.98 -7.21
C GLN A 286 -4.65 -5.52 -8.24
N GLY A 287 -4.51 -5.13 -9.51
CA GLY A 287 -5.36 -5.71 -10.54
C GLY A 287 -5.25 -5.04 -11.90
N THR A 288 -6.34 -5.07 -12.65
CA THR A 288 -6.40 -4.64 -14.04
C THR A 288 -7.59 -3.76 -14.31
N TRP A 289 -7.51 -2.97 -15.37
CA TRP A 289 -8.60 -2.17 -15.87
C TRP A 289 -8.61 -2.16 -17.39
N GLN A 290 -9.78 -1.93 -17.97
CA GLN A 290 -9.94 -1.75 -19.41
C GLN A 290 -11.20 -0.96 -19.73
N ASN A 291 -11.20 -0.27 -20.86
CA ASN A 291 -12.39 0.33 -21.42
C ASN A 291 -13.45 -0.75 -21.66
N SER A 292 -14.67 -0.49 -21.22
CA SER A 292 -15.80 -1.42 -21.34
C SER A 292 -16.18 -1.71 -22.79
N GLU A 293 -15.95 -0.75 -23.69
CA GLU A 293 -16.24 -0.86 -25.12
C GLU A 293 -15.10 -1.47 -25.92
N LEU A 294 -13.93 -1.71 -25.30
CA LEU A 294 -12.74 -2.20 -26.00
C LEU A 294 -12.99 -3.53 -26.74
N ARG A 295 -13.86 -4.40 -26.20
CA ARG A 295 -14.22 -5.67 -26.87
C ARG A 295 -15.01 -5.46 -28.16
N VAL A 296 -15.76 -4.37 -28.25
CA VAL A 296 -16.58 -4.01 -29.42
C VAL A 296 -15.73 -3.24 -30.42
N LEU A 297 -14.85 -2.35 -29.94
CA LEU A 297 -14.01 -1.48 -30.76
C LEU A 297 -12.69 -2.12 -31.22
N GLY A 298 -12.24 -3.19 -30.56
CA GLY A 298 -10.88 -3.73 -30.66
C GLY A 298 -10.42 -4.21 -32.04
N GLY A 299 -11.31 -4.35 -33.02
CA GLY A 299 -10.94 -4.63 -34.41
C GLY A 299 -10.60 -3.38 -35.25
N ASN A 300 -11.01 -2.19 -34.80
CA ASN A 300 -10.96 -0.94 -35.57
C ASN A 300 -10.00 0.11 -34.97
N LEU A 301 -9.45 -0.16 -33.79
CA LEU A 301 -8.50 0.73 -33.11
C LEU A 301 -7.07 0.40 -33.54
N ASP A 302 -6.24 1.42 -33.73
CA ASP A 302 -4.81 1.22 -33.88
C ASP A 302 -4.20 0.70 -32.56
N ALA A 303 -3.02 0.07 -32.66
CA ALA A 303 -2.38 -0.58 -31.52
C ALA A 303 -2.08 0.38 -30.36
N ARG A 304 -1.73 1.64 -30.66
CA ARG A 304 -1.37 2.63 -29.64
C ARG A 304 -2.61 3.05 -28.86
N THR A 305 -3.72 3.31 -29.55
CA THR A 305 -4.99 3.63 -28.90
C THR A 305 -5.50 2.44 -28.10
N SER A 306 -5.41 1.21 -28.63
CA SER A 306 -5.80 0.01 -27.88
C SER A 306 -4.99 -0.18 -26.58
N GLN A 307 -3.71 0.18 -26.55
CA GLN A 307 -2.86 0.09 -25.36
C GLN A 307 -3.14 1.20 -24.34
N ALA A 308 -3.72 2.33 -24.77
CA ALA A 308 -4.13 3.40 -23.86
C ALA A 308 -5.41 3.05 -23.09
N GLU A 309 -6.22 2.13 -23.61
CA GLU A 309 -7.55 1.79 -23.09
C GLU A 309 -7.57 0.56 -22.16
N ARG A 310 -6.41 0.12 -21.69
CA ARG A 310 -6.27 -0.97 -20.71
C ARG A 310 -4.97 -0.88 -19.94
N GLY A 311 -4.94 -1.50 -18.77
CA GLY A 311 -3.76 -1.45 -17.92
C GLY A 311 -3.90 -2.18 -16.60
N ILE A 312 -3.05 -1.80 -15.67
CA ILE A 312 -2.99 -2.32 -14.31
C ILE A 312 -3.29 -1.24 -13.28
N LEU A 313 -3.67 -1.67 -12.08
CA LEU A 313 -3.82 -0.81 -10.90
C LEU A 313 -3.01 -1.37 -9.73
N GLU A 314 -2.46 -0.47 -8.93
CA GLU A 314 -1.78 -0.75 -7.67
C GLU A 314 -2.16 0.35 -6.67
N PHE A 315 -3.03 0.03 -5.73
CA PHE A 315 -3.48 0.96 -4.70
C PHE A 315 -3.07 0.49 -3.32
N GLN A 316 -2.59 1.41 -2.50
CA GLN A 316 -2.25 1.16 -1.11
C GLN A 316 -3.41 1.56 -0.21
N LEU A 317 -3.65 0.77 0.83
CA LEU A 317 -4.65 1.12 1.84
C LEU A 317 -4.14 2.32 2.67
N VAL A 318 -4.92 3.40 2.67
CA VAL A 318 -4.67 4.58 3.52
C VAL A 318 -5.47 4.44 4.81
N LYS A 319 -6.75 4.08 4.70
CA LYS A 319 -7.66 4.00 5.85
C LYS A 319 -8.75 2.97 5.61
N ALA A 320 -9.15 2.25 6.65
CA ALA A 320 -10.34 1.42 6.63
C ALA A 320 -11.19 1.62 7.89
N ALA A 321 -12.49 1.80 7.70
CA ALA A 321 -13.53 1.79 8.73
C ALA A 321 -14.44 0.59 8.47
N ARG A 322 -14.18 -0.53 9.14
CA ARG A 322 -14.92 -1.79 8.95
C ARG A 322 -16.22 -1.81 9.74
N VAL A 323 -17.24 -2.43 9.17
CA VAL A 323 -18.50 -2.75 9.81
C VAL A 323 -18.46 -4.24 10.19
N TRP A 324 -18.35 -4.48 11.49
CA TRP A 324 -18.26 -5.82 12.04
C TRP A 324 -19.65 -6.43 12.24
N SER A 325 -19.84 -7.65 11.75
CA SER A 325 -21.08 -8.41 11.94
C SER A 325 -20.77 -9.88 12.21
N GLU A 326 -21.79 -10.65 12.60
CA GLU A 326 -21.67 -12.09 12.87
C GLU A 326 -21.03 -12.84 11.69
N THR A 327 -21.38 -12.53 10.45
CA THR A 327 -20.81 -13.18 9.26
C THR A 327 -19.28 -13.04 9.15
N TYR A 328 -18.70 -12.00 9.77
CA TYR A 328 -17.26 -11.67 9.69
C TYR A 328 -16.54 -11.77 11.05
N HIS A 329 -17.11 -12.49 12.03
CA HIS A 329 -16.54 -12.60 13.38
C HIS A 329 -15.12 -13.20 13.41
N LYS A 330 -14.75 -14.01 12.42
CA LYS A 330 -13.41 -14.60 12.33
C LYS A 330 -12.31 -13.56 12.06
N ASP A 331 -12.69 -12.42 11.50
CA ASP A 331 -11.78 -11.35 11.07
C ASP A 331 -11.72 -10.20 12.07
N TYR A 332 -12.38 -10.33 13.22
CA TYR A 332 -12.39 -9.29 14.24
C TYR A 332 -10.97 -8.98 14.74
N PRO A 333 -10.66 -7.70 15.02
CA PRO A 333 -9.35 -7.31 15.52
C PRO A 333 -9.00 -8.07 16.78
N ALA A 334 -7.71 -8.38 16.98
CA ALA A 334 -7.25 -9.13 18.15
C ALA A 334 -7.71 -8.49 19.47
N ALA A 335 -7.56 -7.16 19.59
CA ALA A 335 -8.02 -6.42 20.77
C ALA A 335 -9.53 -6.60 21.04
N PHE A 336 -10.37 -6.54 20.00
CA PHE A 336 -11.81 -6.77 20.15
C PHE A 336 -12.11 -8.20 20.61
N ARG A 337 -11.43 -9.19 20.02
CA ARG A 337 -11.57 -10.60 20.41
C ARG A 337 -11.18 -10.81 21.88
N GLU A 338 -10.12 -10.18 22.36
CA GLU A 338 -9.72 -10.24 23.78
C GLU A 338 -10.77 -9.61 24.71
N CYS A 339 -11.33 -8.45 24.35
CA CYS A 339 -12.41 -7.84 25.13
C CYS A 339 -13.64 -8.77 25.21
N VAL A 340 -14.05 -9.38 24.10
CA VAL A 340 -15.18 -10.32 24.10
C VAL A 340 -14.89 -11.54 24.97
N LYS A 341 -13.68 -12.11 24.91
CA LYS A 341 -13.30 -13.22 25.79
C LYS A 341 -13.37 -12.85 27.27
N LEU A 342 -12.86 -11.68 27.65
CA LEU A 342 -12.89 -11.23 29.04
C LEU A 342 -14.33 -11.11 29.54
N LEU A 343 -15.23 -10.55 28.73
CA LEU A 343 -16.66 -10.44 29.06
C LEU A 343 -17.32 -11.81 29.20
N LEU A 344 -17.01 -12.74 28.29
CA LEU A 344 -17.53 -14.12 28.34
C LEU A 344 -17.06 -14.83 29.62
N LEU A 345 -15.77 -14.74 29.96
CA LEU A 345 -15.19 -15.39 31.14
C LEU A 345 -15.74 -14.79 32.45
N ALA A 346 -15.90 -13.47 32.52
CA ALA A 346 -16.56 -12.82 33.65
C ALA A 346 -18.01 -13.30 33.81
N SER A 347 -18.76 -13.35 32.70
CA SER A 347 -20.15 -13.86 32.68
C SER A 347 -20.24 -15.33 33.11
N HIS A 348 -19.21 -16.15 32.81
CA HIS A 348 -19.14 -17.52 33.32
C HIS A 348 -19.05 -17.55 34.85
N ARG A 349 -18.11 -16.77 35.38
CA ARG A 349 -17.75 -16.75 36.80
C ARG A 349 -18.93 -16.31 37.65
N ASP A 350 -19.70 -15.35 37.15
CA ASP A 350 -20.86 -14.79 37.85
C ASP A 350 -22.15 -15.61 37.61
N GLY A 351 -22.07 -16.73 36.88
CA GLY A 351 -23.21 -17.61 36.60
C GLY A 351 -24.28 -17.01 35.69
N ILE A 352 -23.98 -15.87 35.05
CA ILE A 352 -24.90 -15.14 34.17
C ILE A 352 -25.12 -15.92 32.87
N LEU A 353 -24.06 -16.53 32.33
CA LEU A 353 -24.13 -17.31 31.09
C LEU A 353 -24.32 -18.81 31.40
N PRO A 354 -25.44 -19.42 30.99
CA PRO A 354 -25.68 -20.85 31.22
C PRO A 354 -24.59 -21.77 30.64
N ASN A 355 -24.18 -22.78 31.43
CA ASN A 355 -23.08 -23.69 31.07
C ASN A 355 -23.26 -24.38 29.71
N HIS A 356 -24.49 -24.70 29.31
CA HIS A 356 -24.77 -25.39 28.05
C HIS A 356 -24.50 -24.53 26.79
N LEU A 357 -24.41 -23.20 26.93
CA LEU A 357 -24.14 -22.30 25.79
C LEU A 357 -22.64 -22.20 25.46
N TRP A 358 -21.75 -22.60 26.37
CA TRP A 358 -20.30 -22.52 26.17
C TRP A 358 -19.81 -23.33 24.98
N SER A 359 -20.36 -24.53 24.76
CA SER A 359 -20.00 -25.35 23.60
C SER A 359 -20.37 -24.65 22.29
N SER A 360 -21.51 -23.94 22.26
CA SER A 360 -21.96 -23.19 21.09
C SER A 360 -21.10 -21.96 20.84
N ILE A 361 -20.72 -21.23 21.90
CA ILE A 361 -19.84 -20.06 21.80
C ILE A 361 -18.44 -20.44 21.34
N VAL A 362 -17.86 -21.50 21.91
CA VAL A 362 -16.54 -22.01 21.50
C VAL A 362 -16.59 -22.50 20.05
N SER A 363 -17.67 -23.18 19.64
CA SER A 363 -17.86 -23.62 18.26
C SER A 363 -17.99 -22.44 17.29
N TYR A 364 -18.72 -21.40 17.69
CA TYR A 364 -18.93 -20.19 16.90
C TYR A 364 -17.63 -19.39 16.75
N CYS A 365 -16.98 -19.01 17.86
CA CYS A 365 -15.73 -18.25 17.83
C CYS A 365 -14.57 -19.03 17.19
N GLY A 366 -14.61 -20.35 17.29
CA GLY A 366 -13.59 -21.26 16.78
C GLY A 366 -12.27 -21.21 17.57
N TYR A 367 -11.40 -22.17 17.28
CA TYR A 367 -10.11 -22.34 17.99
C TYR A 367 -9.20 -21.10 17.89
N ASN A 368 -9.23 -20.40 16.76
CA ASN A 368 -8.35 -19.25 16.49
C ASN A 368 -8.64 -18.04 17.39
N TRP A 369 -9.84 -17.94 17.97
CA TRP A 369 -10.09 -16.95 18.98
C TRP A 369 -9.30 -17.28 20.23
N PHE A 370 -9.40 -18.49 20.79
CA PHE A 370 -8.86 -18.83 22.10
C PHE A 370 -7.35 -19.14 22.15
N ARG A 371 -6.67 -19.18 21.00
CA ARG A 371 -5.22 -19.37 20.92
C ARG A 371 -4.50 -18.06 21.31
N SER A 372 -4.06 -17.94 22.57
CA SER A 372 -3.37 -16.72 23.04
C SER A 372 -1.90 -16.68 22.61
N GLU A 373 -1.34 -15.47 22.46
CA GLU A 373 0.10 -15.23 22.31
C GLU A 373 0.90 -15.79 23.51
N LEU A 374 0.31 -15.80 24.72
CA LEU A 374 0.91 -16.36 25.95
C LEU A 374 1.09 -17.88 25.86
N GLN A 375 0.16 -18.59 25.23
CA GLN A 375 0.28 -20.03 25.00
C GLN A 375 1.38 -20.37 23.98
N LYS A 376 1.69 -19.43 23.06
CA LYS A 376 2.83 -19.55 22.14
C LYS A 376 4.14 -19.23 22.85
N SER A 377 4.19 -18.24 23.76
CA SER A 377 5.41 -17.96 24.54
C SER A 377 5.75 -19.13 25.45
N LEU A 378 4.75 -19.75 26.06
CA LEU A 378 4.90 -20.96 26.89
C LEU A 378 5.36 -22.16 26.06
N ALA A 379 4.78 -22.40 24.88
CA ALA A 379 5.20 -23.47 23.98
C ALA A 379 6.63 -23.26 23.42
N ALA A 380 7.05 -22.01 23.18
CA ALA A 380 8.41 -21.68 22.76
C ALA A 380 9.44 -21.89 23.88
N THR A 381 9.05 -21.70 25.15
CA THR A 381 9.90 -22.02 26.31
C THR A 381 9.94 -23.51 26.62
N GLU A 382 8.88 -24.27 26.37
CA GLU A 382 8.87 -25.73 26.61
C GLU A 382 9.80 -26.49 25.65
N THR A 383 10.04 -25.99 24.44
CA THR A 383 11.07 -26.54 23.53
C THR A 383 12.52 -26.24 23.95
N LYS A 384 12.76 -25.41 24.98
CA LYS A 384 14.09 -25.13 25.53
C LYS A 384 14.39 -25.88 26.84
N GLY A 385 13.44 -26.68 27.35
CA GLY A 385 13.53 -27.28 28.69
C GLY A 385 13.81 -28.78 28.74
N CYS A 386 14.19 -29.43 27.64
CA CYS A 386 14.36 -30.88 27.60
C CYS A 386 15.79 -31.33 27.24
N ASP A 387 16.80 -30.61 27.69
CA ASP A 387 18.15 -31.15 27.86
C ASP A 387 18.35 -31.44 29.35
N ASN A 388 17.76 -32.55 29.82
CA ASN A 388 18.01 -33.04 31.17
C ASN A 388 19.43 -33.60 31.25
N GLU A 389 20.19 -33.03 32.19
CA GLU A 389 21.46 -33.50 32.69
C GLU A 389 21.44 -35.01 32.95
N VAL A 390 22.24 -35.76 32.19
CA VAL A 390 22.70 -37.09 32.63
C VAL A 390 23.90 -36.85 33.53
N ALA A 391 23.63 -36.66 34.83
CA ALA A 391 24.65 -36.71 35.86
C ALA A 391 25.28 -38.11 35.87
N LYS A 392 26.57 -38.19 35.54
CA LYS A 392 27.40 -39.37 35.78
C LYS A 392 27.59 -39.53 37.30
N VAL A 393 27.31 -40.73 37.80
CA VAL A 393 27.78 -41.22 39.10
C VAL A 393 28.54 -42.54 38.81
N PRO A 394 29.71 -42.76 39.43
CA PRO A 394 30.72 -43.75 39.03
C PRO A 394 30.27 -45.22 38.98
#